data_AF-A0A1C5SMH2-F1
#
_entry.id   AF-A0A1C5SMH2-F1
#
_cell.length_a   1.000
_cell.length_b   1.000
_cell.length_c   1.000
_cell.angle_alpha   90.00
_cell.angle_beta   90.00
_cell.angle_gamma   90.00
#
_symmetry.space_group_name_H-M   'P 1'
#
loop_
_entity.id
_entity.type
_entity.pdbx_description
1 polymer ?
#
loop_
_entity_poly.entity_id
_entity_poly.type
_entity_poly.pdbx_seq_one_letter_code
_entity_poly.pdbx_strand_id
1 'polypeptide(L)'
;MYNNIDYSVEVNSIKRLAPSASRYNFRSGGSRVNTAALRKLSQYRKLRWQEWKLKEDICEMSSQLAAVGEHCGRVAHRGKKLTDLWLDLAKVQLRLRECEELAAKMPKRYRGVVKSRYFDGSKKHPPEWGSSAAEFGFPFGGEELRRRVTKCLNDIYN
;
A
#
# COMPACT_ATOMS: atom_id res chain seq x y z
N MET A 1 -26.96 36.37 -7.27
CA MET A 1 -26.31 36.66 -5.97
C MET A 1 -26.26 35.37 -5.19
N TYR A 2 -25.07 34.78 -5.00
CA TYR A 2 -24.92 33.53 -4.26
C TYR A 2 -25.05 33.81 -2.76
N ASN A 3 -26.01 33.15 -2.10
CA ASN A 3 -26.13 33.16 -0.65
C ASN A 3 -24.87 32.53 -0.05
N ASN A 4 -24.02 33.37 0.53
CA ASN A 4 -22.89 32.93 1.34
C ASN A 4 -23.45 32.42 2.67
N ILE A 5 -23.77 31.12 2.71
CA ILE A 5 -24.19 30.46 3.96
C ILE A 5 -22.95 30.39 4.84
N ASP A 6 -22.98 31.12 5.96
CA ASP A 6 -21.90 31.12 6.94
C ASP A 6 -21.91 29.81 7.73
N TYR A 7 -21.12 28.85 7.26
CA TYR A 7 -20.89 27.57 7.92
C TYR A 7 -20.10 27.69 9.24
N SER A 8 -19.67 28.89 9.64
CA SER A 8 -18.91 29.08 10.89
C SER A 8 -19.71 28.64 12.13
N VAL A 9 -21.04 28.78 12.10
CA VAL A 9 -21.94 28.40 13.19
C VAL A 9 -22.05 26.87 13.30
N GLU A 10 -22.20 26.16 12.19
CA GLU A 10 -22.22 24.69 12.16
C GLU A 10 -20.86 24.10 12.56
N VAL A 11 -19.77 24.67 12.06
CA VAL A 11 -18.39 24.26 12.42
C VAL A 11 -18.12 24.48 13.91
N ASN A 12 -18.59 25.59 14.48
CA ASN A 12 -18.43 25.87 15.91
C ASN A 12 -19.33 24.99 16.79
N SER A 13 -20.53 24.62 16.31
CA SER A 13 -21.40 23.64 16.97
C SER A 13 -20.73 22.26 17.01
N ILE A 14 -20.17 21.80 15.89
CA ILE A 14 -19.45 20.52 15.79
C ILE A 14 -18.21 20.51 16.71
N LYS A 15 -17.47 21.62 16.79
CA LYS A 15 -16.33 21.77 17.72
C LYS A 15 -16.73 21.73 19.19
N ARG A 16 -17.94 22.19 19.55
CA ARG A 16 -18.47 22.13 20.92
C ARG A 16 -19.05 20.75 21.26
N LEU A 17 -19.62 20.05 20.28
CA LEU A 17 -20.19 18.71 20.44
C LEU A 17 -19.13 17.61 20.39
N ALA A 18 -18.00 17.85 19.72
CA ALA A 18 -16.87 16.93 19.73
C ALA A 18 -16.16 17.03 21.08
N PRO A 19 -16.13 15.96 21.91
CA PRO A 19 -15.17 15.88 22.98
C PRO A 19 -13.79 16.11 22.36
N SER A 20 -13.01 17.03 22.93
CA SER A 20 -11.69 17.46 22.45
C SER A 20 -10.99 16.35 21.67
N ALA A 21 -10.46 16.63 20.47
CA ALA A 21 -9.74 15.64 19.67
C ALA A 21 -8.62 14.92 20.47
N SER A 22 -8.19 15.48 21.61
CA SER A 22 -7.33 14.82 22.60
C SER A 22 -7.94 13.57 23.29
N ARG A 23 -9.27 13.47 23.46
CA ARG A 23 -9.93 12.28 24.03
C ARG A 23 -9.84 11.05 23.12
N TYR A 24 -9.86 11.23 21.80
CA TYR A 24 -9.67 10.13 20.85
C TYR A 24 -8.22 9.62 20.79
N ASN A 25 -7.26 10.43 21.26
CA ASN A 25 -5.85 10.06 21.30
C ASN A 25 -5.40 9.46 22.65
N PHE A 26 -6.26 9.42 23.68
CA PHE A 26 -5.78 9.12 25.05
C PHE A 26 -6.25 7.81 25.69
N ARG A 27 -7.25 7.09 25.18
CA ARG A 27 -7.64 5.81 25.81
C ARG A 27 -8.22 4.81 24.80
N SER A 28 -7.36 3.92 24.32
CA SER A 28 -7.80 2.54 24.02
C SER A 28 -6.58 1.64 24.15
N GLY A 29 -6.52 0.85 25.22
CA GLY A 29 -5.60 -0.28 25.30
C GLY A 29 -5.70 -1.10 24.03
N GLY A 30 -4.54 -1.39 23.44
CA GLY A 30 -4.42 -1.98 22.10
C GLY A 30 -5.14 -3.31 22.02
N SER A 31 -6.33 -3.33 21.44
CA SER A 31 -6.80 -4.52 20.75
C SER A 31 -5.75 -4.85 19.70
N ARG A 32 -5.20 -6.06 19.74
CA ARG A 32 -4.30 -6.59 18.71
C ARG A 32 -5.11 -6.72 17.41
N VAL A 33 -5.34 -5.60 16.73
CA VAL A 33 -5.95 -5.61 15.40
C VAL A 33 -4.99 -6.39 14.51
N ASN A 34 -5.47 -7.44 13.86
CA ASN A 34 -4.65 -8.20 12.92
C ASN A 34 -4.15 -7.23 11.84
N THR A 35 -2.84 -7.05 11.76
CA THR A 35 -2.20 -6.13 10.81
C THR A 35 -1.65 -6.87 9.59
N ALA A 36 -1.93 -8.16 9.42
CA ALA A 36 -1.43 -8.97 8.31
C ALA A 36 -1.76 -8.34 6.94
N ALA A 37 -3.02 -7.94 6.73
CA ALA A 37 -3.46 -7.31 5.48
C ALA A 37 -2.73 -5.97 5.23
N LEU A 38 -2.55 -5.14 6.27
CA LEU A 38 -1.76 -3.90 6.17
C LEU A 38 -0.28 -4.17 5.89
N ARG A 39 0.31 -5.19 6.51
CA ARG A 39 1.70 -5.60 6.25
C ARG A 39 1.85 -6.05 4.80
N LYS A 40 0.89 -6.79 4.25
CA LYS A 40 0.88 -7.20 2.84
C LYS A 40 0.90 -5.97 1.91
N LEU A 41 0.02 -4.99 2.15
CA LEU A 41 0.02 -3.73 1.38
C LEU A 41 1.31 -2.92 1.54
N SER A 42 1.92 -2.89 2.73
CA SER A 42 3.20 -2.20 2.93
C SER A 42 4.37 -2.83 2.16
N GLN A 43 4.27 -4.10 1.78
CA GLN A 43 5.30 -4.77 0.98
C GLN A 43 5.24 -4.37 -0.50
N TYR A 44 4.13 -3.79 -0.97
CA TYR A 44 3.91 -3.48 -2.39
C TYR A 44 5.08 -2.74 -3.03
N ARG A 45 5.58 -1.67 -2.40
CA ARG A 45 6.69 -0.88 -2.94
C ARG A 45 8.01 -1.64 -2.98
N LYS A 46 8.28 -2.46 -1.96
CA LYS A 46 9.44 -3.36 -1.95
C LYS A 46 9.34 -4.37 -3.08
N LEU A 47 8.16 -4.94 -3.31
CA LEU A 47 7.91 -5.88 -4.40
C LEU A 47 8.05 -5.20 -5.77
N ARG A 48 7.59 -3.95 -5.95
CA ARG A 48 7.79 -3.17 -7.19
C ARG A 48 9.26 -2.94 -7.50
N TRP A 49 10.06 -2.62 -6.48
CA TRP A 49 11.50 -2.48 -6.64
C TRP A 49 12.16 -3.82 -6.98
N GLN A 50 11.76 -4.91 -6.31
CA GLN A 50 12.25 -6.25 -6.62
C GLN A 50 11.89 -6.70 -8.04
N GLU A 51 10.68 -6.41 -8.50
CA GLU A 51 10.25 -6.68 -9.88
C GLU A 51 11.14 -5.96 -10.88
N TRP A 52 11.41 -4.68 -10.66
CA TRP A 52 12.31 -3.90 -11.51
C TRP A 52 13.72 -4.48 -11.53
N LYS A 53 14.27 -4.80 -10.35
CA LYS A 53 15.63 -5.35 -10.26
C LYS A 53 15.75 -6.72 -10.93
N LEU A 54 14.77 -7.60 -10.75
CA LEU A 54 14.73 -8.90 -11.43
C LEU A 54 14.67 -8.75 -12.95
N LYS A 55 13.91 -7.78 -13.47
CA LYS A 55 13.87 -7.49 -14.91
C LYS A 55 15.23 -7.03 -15.43
N GLU A 56 15.94 -6.17 -14.71
CA GLU A 56 17.32 -5.80 -15.07
C GLU A 56 18.25 -7.01 -15.08
N ASP A 57 18.23 -7.81 -14.01
CA ASP A 57 19.11 -8.98 -13.89
C ASP A 57 18.82 -10.02 -14.99
N ILE A 58 17.55 -10.20 -15.38
CA ILE A 58 17.14 -11.05 -16.52
C ILE A 58 17.69 -10.50 -17.83
N CYS A 59 17.58 -9.19 -18.08
CA CYS A 59 18.12 -8.56 -19.30
C CYS A 59 19.65 -8.71 -19.39
N GLU A 60 20.35 -8.46 -18.28
CA GLU A 60 21.80 -8.61 -18.20
C GLU A 60 22.22 -10.06 -18.45
N MET A 61 21.60 -11.01 -17.75
CA MET A 61 21.88 -12.44 -17.90
C MET A 61 21.58 -12.95 -19.32
N SER A 62 20.50 -12.48 -19.94
CA SER A 62 20.15 -12.83 -21.33
C SER A 62 21.20 -12.31 -22.32
N SER A 63 21.70 -11.09 -22.11
CA SER A 63 22.78 -10.50 -22.91
C SER A 63 24.09 -11.26 -22.77
N GLN A 64 24.43 -11.67 -21.53
CA GLN A 64 25.60 -12.50 -21.25
C GLN A 64 25.50 -13.90 -21.87
N LEU A 65 24.29 -14.46 -22.01
CA LEU A 65 24.06 -15.72 -22.71
C LEU A 65 24.23 -15.56 -24.22
N ALA A 66 23.66 -14.52 -24.81
CA ALA A 66 23.81 -14.24 -26.24
C ALA A 66 25.28 -14.01 -26.65
N ALA A 67 26.10 -13.47 -25.75
CA ALA A 67 27.53 -13.25 -25.99
C ALA A 67 28.39 -14.53 -25.83
N VAL A 68 27.89 -15.58 -25.17
CA VAL A 68 28.60 -16.85 -25.03
C VAL A 68 28.09 -17.80 -26.10
N GLY A 69 28.91 -18.07 -27.11
CA GLY A 69 28.58 -19.01 -28.19
C GLY A 69 28.16 -20.41 -27.69
N GLU A 70 27.52 -21.18 -28.56
CA GLU A 70 26.73 -22.40 -28.27
C GLU A 70 27.49 -23.54 -27.56
N HIS A 71 28.83 -23.51 -27.52
CA HIS A 71 29.65 -24.61 -27.02
C HIS A 71 30.37 -24.27 -25.70
N CYS A 72 29.64 -24.23 -24.59
CA CYS A 72 30.24 -24.23 -23.26
C CYS A 72 29.27 -24.69 -22.18
N GLY A 73 29.71 -25.49 -21.20
CA GLY A 73 28.94 -25.79 -19.97
C GLY A 73 28.49 -24.54 -19.18
N ARG A 74 29.10 -23.37 -19.45
CA ARG A 74 28.64 -22.06 -18.96
C ARG A 74 27.24 -21.69 -19.48
N VAL A 75 26.85 -22.14 -20.67
CA VAL A 75 25.51 -21.90 -21.25
C VAL A 75 24.45 -22.64 -20.43
N ALA A 76 24.67 -23.90 -20.07
CA ALA A 76 23.74 -24.68 -19.24
C ALA A 76 23.57 -24.06 -17.84
N HIS A 77 24.67 -23.70 -17.18
CA HIS A 77 24.61 -23.06 -15.85
C HIS A 77 23.90 -21.70 -15.90
N ARG A 78 24.24 -20.84 -16.88
CA ARG A 78 23.61 -19.52 -17.04
C ARG A 78 22.14 -19.65 -17.45
N GLY A 79 21.79 -20.64 -18.26
CA GLY A 79 20.41 -20.96 -18.64
C GLY A 79 19.56 -21.35 -17.42
N LYS A 80 20.07 -22.22 -16.55
CA LYS A 80 19.38 -22.55 -15.28
C LYS A 80 19.17 -21.31 -14.41
N LYS A 81 20.20 -20.48 -14.25
CA LYS A 81 20.10 -19.22 -13.48
C LYS A 81 19.06 -18.27 -14.08
N LEU A 82 18.96 -18.19 -15.41
CA LEU A 82 17.94 -17.38 -16.08
C LEU A 82 16.53 -17.91 -15.77
N THR A 83 16.32 -19.23 -15.83
CA THR A 83 15.05 -19.86 -15.45
C THR A 83 14.68 -19.55 -14.00
N ASP A 84 15.63 -19.63 -13.06
CA ASP A 84 15.40 -19.31 -11.66
C ASP A 84 14.97 -17.84 -11.48
N LEU A 85 15.62 -16.89 -12.19
CA LEU A 85 15.24 -15.47 -12.17
C LEU A 85 13.83 -15.24 -12.73
N TRP A 86 13.44 -15.93 -13.80
CA TRP A 86 12.08 -15.87 -14.35
C TRP A 86 11.03 -16.41 -13.37
N LEU A 87 11.34 -17.52 -12.69
CA LEU A 87 10.46 -18.07 -11.65
C LEU A 87 10.29 -17.09 -10.48
N ASP A 88 11.37 -16.44 -10.04
CA ASP A 88 11.30 -15.44 -8.98
C ASP A 88 10.55 -14.18 -9.42
N LEU A 89 10.71 -13.76 -10.67
CA LEU A 89 9.91 -12.66 -11.23
C LEU A 89 8.41 -13.01 -11.21
N ALA A 90 8.04 -14.22 -11.63
CA ALA A 90 6.64 -14.67 -11.61
C ALA A 90 6.06 -14.68 -10.19
N LYS A 91 6.82 -15.15 -9.19
CA LYS A 91 6.40 -15.10 -7.77
C LYS A 91 6.18 -13.67 -7.29
N VAL A 92 7.07 -12.75 -7.64
CA VAL A 92 6.95 -11.33 -7.26
C VAL A 92 5.73 -10.70 -7.92
N GLN A 93 5.49 -10.97 -9.21
CA GLN A 93 4.32 -10.47 -9.94
C GLN A 93 3.01 -11.00 -9.36
N LEU A 94 2.95 -12.27 -8.98
CA LEU A 94 1.79 -12.84 -8.32
C LEU A 94 1.49 -12.12 -6.99
N ARG A 95 2.52 -11.86 -6.17
CA ARG A 95 2.37 -11.11 -4.91
C ARG A 95 1.96 -9.65 -5.12
N LEU A 96 2.44 -9.00 -6.18
CA LEU A 96 2.02 -7.65 -6.56
C LEU A 96 0.53 -7.63 -6.89
N ARG A 97 0.08 -8.57 -7.72
CA ARG A 97 -1.33 -8.72 -8.10
C ARG A 97 -2.22 -8.97 -6.89
N GLU A 98 -1.81 -9.83 -5.95
CA GLU A 98 -2.57 -10.04 -4.71
C GLU A 98 -2.74 -8.74 -3.90
N CYS A 99 -1.75 -7.84 -3.90
CA CYS A 99 -1.86 -6.55 -3.23
C CYS A 99 -2.84 -5.62 -3.96
N GLU A 100 -2.80 -5.60 -5.28
CA GLU A 100 -3.71 -4.81 -6.13
C GLU A 100 -5.15 -5.30 -5.99
N GLU A 101 -5.37 -6.62 -5.97
CA GLU A 101 -6.69 -7.22 -5.76
C GLU A 101 -7.25 -6.91 -4.38
N LEU A 102 -6.42 -6.98 -3.34
CA LEU A 102 -6.80 -6.57 -1.98
C LEU A 102 -7.21 -5.09 -1.94
N ALA A 103 -6.45 -4.21 -2.60
CA ALA A 103 -6.78 -2.79 -2.70
C ALA A 103 -8.03 -2.54 -3.56
N ALA A 104 -8.27 -3.32 -4.61
CA ALA A 104 -9.44 -3.21 -5.48
C ALA A 104 -10.74 -3.63 -4.76
N LYS A 105 -10.68 -4.67 -3.91
CA LYS A 105 -11.81 -5.11 -3.09
C LYS A 105 -12.20 -4.12 -1.99
N MET A 106 -11.34 -3.13 -1.68
CA MET A 106 -11.66 -2.12 -0.68
C MET A 106 -12.90 -1.28 -1.06
N PRO A 107 -13.73 -0.90 -0.07
CA PRO A 107 -14.86 0.00 -0.28
C PRO A 107 -14.40 1.31 -0.93
N LYS A 108 -15.21 1.85 -1.86
CA LYS A 108 -14.87 3.09 -2.61
C LYS A 108 -14.40 4.23 -1.70
N ARG A 109 -15.03 4.37 -0.52
CA ARG A 109 -14.70 5.38 0.50
C ARG A 109 -13.25 5.29 1.01
N TYR A 110 -12.70 4.08 1.14
CA TYR A 110 -11.35 3.85 1.68
C TYR A 110 -10.32 3.50 0.61
N ARG A 111 -10.78 3.14 -0.60
CA ARG A 111 -9.92 2.78 -1.72
C ARG A 111 -8.94 3.89 -2.08
N GLY A 112 -9.40 5.14 -2.13
CA GLY A 112 -8.55 6.31 -2.41
C GLY A 112 -7.44 6.48 -1.36
N VAL A 113 -7.77 6.32 -0.08
CA VAL A 113 -6.81 6.38 1.04
C VAL A 113 -5.76 5.28 0.91
N VAL A 114 -6.19 4.04 0.64
CA VAL A 114 -5.28 2.90 0.50
C VAL A 114 -4.36 3.09 -0.71
N LYS A 115 -4.90 3.55 -1.85
CA LYS A 115 -4.12 3.80 -3.06
C LYS A 115 -3.07 4.89 -2.84
N SER A 116 -3.47 6.06 -2.32
CA SER A 116 -2.56 7.17 -2.03
C SER A 116 -1.45 6.75 -1.04
N ARG A 117 -1.82 6.06 0.05
CA ARG A 117 -0.86 5.70 1.11
C ARG A 117 0.15 4.64 0.66
N TYR A 118 -0.28 3.61 -0.05
CA TYR A 118 0.56 2.42 -0.31
C TYR A 118 1.10 2.34 -1.74
N PHE A 119 0.36 2.84 -2.73
CA PHE A 119 0.66 2.66 -4.16
C PHE A 119 1.24 3.91 -4.82
N ASP A 120 0.65 5.09 -4.58
CA ASP A 120 0.98 6.31 -5.33
C ASP A 120 2.10 7.16 -4.69
N GLY A 121 2.45 6.91 -3.42
CA GLY A 121 3.43 7.72 -2.72
C GLY A 121 4.88 7.52 -3.19
N SER A 122 5.60 8.60 -3.41
CA SER A 122 7.06 8.62 -3.64
C SER A 122 7.89 8.50 -2.34
N LYS A 123 7.29 8.82 -1.19
CA LYS A 123 7.98 8.84 0.11
C LYS A 123 8.14 7.45 0.70
N LYS A 124 9.35 7.05 1.12
CA LYS A 124 9.69 5.72 1.68
C LYS A 124 8.72 5.20 2.76
N HIS A 125 8.09 6.09 3.52
CA HIS A 125 7.10 5.75 4.54
C HIS A 125 5.71 6.29 4.15
N PRO A 126 4.63 5.51 4.39
CA PRO A 126 3.27 6.02 4.24
C PRO A 126 3.06 7.28 5.11
N PRO A 127 2.28 8.27 4.64
CA PRO A 127 1.99 9.47 5.42
C PRO A 127 1.33 9.12 6.76
N GLU A 128 1.26 10.04 7.71
CA GLU A 128 0.53 9.76 8.95
C GLU A 128 -0.96 9.56 8.68
N TRP A 129 -1.63 8.74 9.49
CA TRP A 129 -3.07 8.51 9.32
C TRP A 129 -3.89 9.78 9.55
N GLY A 130 -3.41 10.71 10.39
CA GLY A 130 -4.02 12.01 10.59
C GLY A 130 -3.98 12.87 9.32
N SER A 131 -2.83 12.93 8.63
CA SER A 131 -2.69 13.64 7.37
C SER A 131 -3.62 13.06 6.29
N SER A 132 -3.72 11.74 6.18
CA SER A 132 -4.65 11.11 5.23
C SER A 132 -6.12 11.31 5.61
N ALA A 133 -6.45 11.41 6.90
CA ALA A 133 -7.82 11.72 7.31
C ALA A 133 -8.22 13.14 6.88
N ALA A 134 -7.31 14.10 7.06
CA ALA A 134 -7.51 15.49 6.65
C ALA A 134 -7.57 15.64 5.12
N GLU A 135 -6.64 15.02 4.39
CA GLU A 135 -6.55 15.07 2.92
C GLU A 135 -7.82 14.55 2.24
N PHE A 136 -8.40 13.47 2.77
CA PHE A 136 -9.60 12.85 2.21
C PHE A 136 -10.91 13.35 2.88
N GLY A 137 -10.86 14.37 3.73
CA GLY A 137 -12.04 15.02 4.32
C GLY A 137 -12.83 14.16 5.30
N PHE A 138 -12.18 13.25 6.04
CA PHE A 138 -12.88 12.45 7.03
C PHE A 138 -13.21 13.25 8.31
N PRO A 139 -14.43 13.12 8.87
CA PRO A 139 -14.85 13.87 10.05
C PRO A 139 -14.30 13.30 11.37
N PHE A 140 -13.28 12.45 11.32
CA PHE A 140 -12.69 11.77 12.47
C PHE A 140 -11.16 11.71 12.36
N GLY A 141 -10.50 11.54 13.51
CA GLY A 141 -9.04 11.51 13.60
C GLY A 141 -8.38 10.31 12.92
N GLY A 142 -7.06 10.39 12.74
CA GLY A 142 -6.27 9.38 12.03
C GLY A 142 -6.34 7.96 12.62
N GLU A 143 -6.40 7.83 13.94
CA GLU A 143 -6.45 6.50 14.57
C GLU A 143 -7.80 5.79 14.31
N GLU A 144 -8.90 6.56 14.21
CA GLU A 144 -10.20 6.01 13.84
C GLU A 144 -10.24 5.61 12.35
N LEU A 145 -9.60 6.40 11.48
CA LEU A 145 -9.40 6.01 10.07
C LEU A 145 -8.61 4.71 9.97
N ARG A 146 -7.50 4.59 10.70
CA ARG A 146 -6.66 3.39 10.74
C ARG A 146 -7.48 2.17 11.17
N ARG A 147 -8.26 2.26 12.25
CA ARG A 147 -9.09 1.14 12.73
C ARG A 147 -10.09 0.67 11.68
N ARG A 148 -10.82 1.61 11.05
CA ARG A 148 -11.82 1.29 10.03
C ARG A 148 -11.21 0.66 8.79
N VAL A 149 -10.11 1.23 8.29
CA VAL A 149 -9.37 0.69 7.14
C VAL A 149 -8.83 -0.71 7.47
N THR A 150 -8.26 -0.90 8.65
CA THR A 150 -7.72 -2.21 9.06
C THR A 150 -8.83 -3.25 9.20
N LYS A 151 -9.98 -2.87 9.76
CA LYS A 151 -11.14 -3.75 9.88
C LYS A 151 -11.63 -4.21 8.50
N CYS A 152 -11.90 -3.27 7.59
CA CYS A 152 -12.30 -3.60 6.22
C CYS A 152 -11.28 -4.49 5.51
N LEU A 153 -9.99 -4.23 5.70
CA LEU A 153 -8.94 -5.06 5.10
C LEU A 153 -8.92 -6.49 5.65
N ASN A 154 -9.15 -6.67 6.95
CA ASN A 154 -9.23 -8.01 7.54
C ASN A 154 -10.49 -8.76 7.10
N ASP A 155 -11.61 -8.06 6.93
CA ASP A 155 -12.87 -8.64 6.44
C ASP A 155 -12.74 -9.11 4.97
N ILE A 156 -11.83 -8.53 4.19
CA ILE A 156 -11.54 -8.93 2.81
C ILE A 156 -10.45 -10.01 2.73
N TYR A 157 -9.53 -10.00 3.71
CA TYR A 157 -8.36 -10.87 3.73
C TYR A 157 -8.67 -12.28 4.26
N ASN A 158 -9.64 -12.39 5.17
CA ASN A 158 -10.19 -13.67 5.64
C ASN A 158 -11.28 -14.16 4.69
#